data_AF-A0A7C4RDT8-F1
#
_entry.id   AF-A0A7C4RDT8-F1
#
_cell.length_a   1.000
_cell.length_b   1.000
_cell.length_c   1.000
_cell.angle_alpha   90.00
_cell.angle_beta   90.00
_cell.angle_gamma   90.00
#
_symmetry.space_group_name_H-M   'P 1'
#
loop_
_entity.id
_entity.type
_entity.pdbx_description
1 polymer ?
#
loop_
_entity_poly.entity_id
_entity_poly.type
_entity_poly.pdbx_seq_one_letter_code
_entity_poly.pdbx_strand_id
1 'polypeptide(L)'
;YYVETGTAIYAFTFNLDLKAIGMSAISGKPIVSEDEAKARRRAAIRSLARMLSSSQFGAKLSRFLPLGGITSLVVSVTEKPFTVTSPIYEGFEDNTMKRLEKLAKEFNEEYQYYVLGRDGLETHEHVTSQLIQYLKSKNII
;
A
#
# COMPACT_ATOMS: atom_id res chain seq x y z
N TYR A 1 33.22 -18.91 -6.76
CA TYR A 1 32.49 -18.52 -5.54
C TYR A 1 31.09 -19.09 -5.67
N TYR A 2 30.75 -20.15 -4.93
CA TYR A 2 29.36 -20.59 -4.84
C TYR A 2 28.65 -19.62 -3.90
N VAL A 3 27.79 -18.78 -4.47
CA VAL A 3 26.91 -17.94 -3.65
C VAL A 3 25.89 -18.90 -3.06
N GLU A 4 25.80 -19.01 -1.74
CA GLU A 4 24.62 -19.62 -1.11
C GLU A 4 23.39 -18.84 -1.56
N THR A 5 22.57 -19.46 -2.40
CA THR A 5 21.27 -18.91 -2.82
C THR A 5 20.19 -19.61 -2.03
N GLY A 6 19.59 -18.91 -1.08
CA GLY A 6 18.36 -19.32 -0.40
C GLY A 6 17.15 -18.58 -0.99
N THR A 7 16.02 -19.27 -1.13
CA THR A 7 14.73 -18.60 -1.30
C THR A 7 14.28 -18.08 0.06
N ALA A 8 13.80 -16.84 0.10
CA ALA A 8 13.28 -16.24 1.32
C ALA A 8 12.04 -15.41 0.98
N ILE A 9 11.09 -15.37 1.92
CA ILE A 9 9.97 -14.44 1.85
C ILE A 9 10.50 -13.07 2.30
N TYR A 10 10.30 -12.07 1.45
CA TYR A 10 10.62 -10.69 1.77
C TYR A 10 9.34 -9.92 2.08
N ALA A 11 9.41 -9.07 3.09
CA ALA A 11 8.31 -8.22 3.51
C ALA A 11 8.76 -6.77 3.58
N PHE A 12 7.88 -5.84 3.23
CA PHE A 12 8.06 -4.43 3.49
C PHE A 12 6.72 -3.79 3.87
N THR A 13 6.79 -2.64 4.52
CA THR A 13 5.64 -1.83 4.92
C THR A 13 5.98 -0.37 4.70
N PHE A 14 5.02 0.40 4.17
CA PHE A 14 5.16 1.84 4.00
C PHE A 14 3.81 2.51 4.20
N ASN A 15 3.83 3.81 4.48
CA ASN A 15 2.66 4.66 4.53
C ASN A 15 2.78 5.76 3.47
N LEU A 16 1.67 6.13 2.84
CA LEU A 16 1.62 7.23 1.89
C LEU A 16 0.56 8.24 2.32
N ASP A 17 1.00 9.42 2.75
CA ASP A 17 0.10 10.54 3.03
C ASP A 17 -0.26 11.26 1.72
N LEU A 18 -1.45 10.98 1.21
CA LEU A 18 -1.95 11.60 -0.02
C LEU A 18 -2.24 13.10 0.17
N LYS A 19 -2.67 13.53 1.36
CA LYS A 19 -3.01 14.93 1.62
C LYS A 19 -1.76 15.81 1.68
N ALA A 20 -0.61 15.24 2.05
CA ALA A 20 0.68 15.92 2.02
C ALA A 20 1.21 16.19 0.59
N ILE A 21 0.73 15.47 -0.44
CA ILE A 21 1.15 15.71 -1.83
C ILE A 21 0.63 17.07 -2.30
N GLY A 22 1.56 17.94 -2.70
CA GLY A 22 1.26 19.32 -3.11
C GLY A 22 1.30 20.34 -1.98
N MET A 23 1.74 19.94 -0.79
CA MET A 23 1.87 20.80 0.38
C MET A 23 3.35 21.08 0.70
N SER A 24 3.64 22.29 1.18
CA SER A 24 4.96 22.61 1.73
C SER A 24 5.16 21.91 3.07
N ALA A 25 6.27 21.19 3.23
CA ALA A 25 6.66 20.60 4.51
C ALA A 25 7.04 21.66 5.58
N ILE A 26 7.34 22.89 5.16
CA ILE A 26 7.74 23.97 6.08
C ILE A 26 6.52 24.77 6.52
N SER A 27 5.69 25.22 5.58
CA SER A 27 4.58 26.13 5.88
C SER A 27 3.24 25.42 6.05
N GLY A 28 3.12 24.15 5.66
CA GLY A 28 1.85 23.43 5.63
C GLY A 28 0.84 24.02 4.66
N LYS A 29 1.27 24.85 3.71
CA LYS A 29 0.40 25.49 2.70
C LYS A 29 0.49 24.78 1.35
N PRO A 30 -0.59 24.79 0.54
CA PRO A 30 -0.54 24.32 -0.84
C PRO A 30 0.53 25.08 -1.63
N ILE A 31 1.33 24.35 -2.41
CA ILE A 31 2.36 24.90 -3.31
C ILE A 31 2.01 24.71 -4.80
N VAL A 32 0.91 24.00 -5.06
CA VAL A 32 0.35 23.74 -6.39
C VAL A 32 -1.18 23.84 -6.33
N SER A 33 -1.85 23.88 -7.48
CA SER A 33 -3.31 23.82 -7.52
C SER A 33 -3.84 22.47 -7.03
N GLU A 34 -5.09 22.42 -6.56
CA GLU A 34 -5.69 21.15 -6.12
C GLU A 34 -5.80 20.13 -7.26
N ASP A 35 -6.04 20.58 -8.49
CA ASP A 35 -6.08 19.70 -9.67
C ASP A 35 -4.70 19.09 -9.96
N GLU A 36 -3.63 19.87 -9.82
CA GLU A 36 -2.26 19.37 -9.95
C GLU A 36 -1.90 18.42 -8.79
N ALA A 37 -2.31 18.73 -7.56
CA ALA A 37 -2.13 17.85 -6.41
C ALA A 37 -2.84 16.50 -6.63
N LYS A 38 -4.09 16.49 -7.09
CA LYS A 38 -4.84 15.28 -7.45
C LYS A 38 -4.16 14.48 -8.56
N ALA A 39 -3.69 15.15 -9.61
CA ALA A 39 -2.93 14.49 -10.68
C ALA A 39 -1.66 13.80 -10.14
N ARG A 40 -0.93 14.43 -9.21
CA ARG A 40 0.25 13.86 -8.55
C ARG A 40 -0.11 12.69 -7.63
N ARG A 41 -1.17 12.80 -6.82
CA ARG A 41 -1.70 11.70 -5.98
C ARG A 41 -2.08 10.49 -6.84
N ARG A 42 -2.78 10.72 -7.95
CA ARG A 42 -3.13 9.69 -8.93
C ARG A 42 -1.90 9.02 -9.54
N ALA A 43 -0.88 9.79 -9.90
CA ALA A 43 0.38 9.26 -10.42
C ALA A 43 1.09 8.39 -9.38
N ALA A 44 1.14 8.79 -8.12
CA ALA A 44 1.74 8.03 -7.03
C ALA A 44 1.03 6.67 -6.78
N ILE A 45 -0.31 6.66 -6.78
CA ILE A 45 -1.05 5.39 -6.61
C ILE A 45 -0.88 4.47 -7.83
N ARG A 46 -0.87 5.04 -9.04
CA ARG A 46 -0.64 4.25 -10.27
C ARG A 46 0.78 3.68 -10.35
N SER A 47 1.78 4.42 -9.88
CA SER A 47 3.16 3.92 -9.85
C SER A 47 3.30 2.77 -8.86
N LEU A 48 2.61 2.83 -7.70
CA LEU A 48 2.54 1.71 -6.77
C LEU A 48 1.89 0.47 -7.41
N ALA A 49 0.76 0.64 -8.08
CA ALA A 49 0.11 -0.48 -8.80
C ALA A 49 1.04 -1.09 -9.87
N ARG A 50 1.75 -0.24 -10.62
CA ARG A 50 2.74 -0.69 -11.60
C ARG A 50 3.92 -1.41 -10.96
N MET A 51 4.44 -0.90 -9.85
CA MET A 51 5.56 -1.50 -9.11
C MET A 51 5.21 -2.91 -8.62
N LEU A 52 4.00 -3.08 -8.05
CA LEU A 52 3.51 -4.37 -7.58
C LEU A 52 3.33 -5.35 -8.75
N SER A 53 2.65 -4.94 -9.82
CA SER A 53 2.39 -5.80 -10.99
C SER A 53 3.67 -6.20 -11.74
N SER A 54 4.67 -5.32 -11.79
CA SER A 54 5.96 -5.60 -12.45
C SER A 54 7.00 -6.24 -11.53
N SER A 55 6.67 -6.51 -10.27
CA SER A 55 7.59 -7.08 -9.27
C SER A 55 8.94 -6.33 -9.21
N GLN A 56 8.91 -5.00 -9.34
CA GLN A 56 10.10 -4.13 -9.42
C GLN A 56 10.78 -3.88 -8.06
N PHE A 57 10.58 -4.77 -7.09
CA PHE A 57 11.11 -4.67 -5.73
C PHE A 57 11.85 -5.96 -5.36
N GLY A 58 12.94 -5.84 -4.60
CA GLY A 58 13.79 -6.96 -4.20
C GLY A 58 15.28 -6.72 -4.48
N ALA A 59 16.15 -7.55 -3.89
CA ALA A 59 17.58 -7.42 -4.03
C ALA A 59 18.12 -8.18 -5.25
N LYS A 60 19.09 -7.57 -5.96
CA LYS A 60 19.88 -8.21 -7.04
C LYS A 60 19.03 -8.79 -8.21
N LEU A 61 17.92 -8.14 -8.56
CA LEU A 61 17.03 -8.52 -9.68
C LEU A 61 17.74 -8.69 -11.04
N SER A 62 18.91 -8.08 -11.23
CA SER A 62 19.72 -8.21 -12.46
C SER A 62 20.47 -9.54 -12.59
N ARG A 63 20.62 -10.30 -11.51
CA ARG A 63 21.39 -11.57 -11.48
C ARG A 63 20.61 -12.74 -10.91
N PHE A 64 19.57 -12.44 -10.13
CA PHE A 64 18.64 -13.41 -9.60
C PHE A 64 17.26 -12.93 -10.00
N LEU A 65 16.63 -13.61 -10.95
CA LEU A 65 15.21 -13.45 -11.24
C LEU A 65 14.47 -14.23 -10.16
N PRO A 66 13.91 -13.59 -9.12
CA PRO A 66 13.10 -14.32 -8.17
C PRO A 66 11.93 -14.94 -8.93
N LEU A 67 11.91 -16.26 -9.04
CA LEU A 67 10.71 -17.00 -9.42
C LEU A 67 9.77 -16.93 -8.20
N GLY A 68 9.03 -15.82 -8.08
CA GLY A 68 8.15 -15.57 -6.94
C GLY A 68 7.16 -14.45 -7.24
N GLY A 69 5.98 -14.52 -6.62
CA GLY A 69 4.93 -13.51 -6.72
C GLY A 69 4.65 -12.87 -5.37
N ILE A 70 3.75 -11.89 -5.36
CA ILE A 70 3.22 -11.33 -4.12
C ILE A 70 2.39 -12.41 -3.42
N THR A 71 2.84 -12.85 -2.25
CA THR A 71 2.17 -13.91 -1.47
C THR A 71 1.04 -13.39 -0.61
N SER A 72 1.15 -12.16 -0.12
CA SER A 72 0.11 -11.46 0.64
C SER A 72 0.31 -9.96 0.48
N LEU A 73 -0.80 -9.22 0.53
CA LEU A 73 -0.85 -7.77 0.45
C LEU A 73 -1.96 -7.30 1.37
N VAL A 74 -1.65 -6.33 2.23
CA VAL A 74 -2.64 -5.64 3.06
C VAL A 74 -2.53 -4.15 2.77
N VAL A 75 -3.67 -3.53 2.50
CA VAL A 75 -3.79 -2.09 2.30
C VAL A 75 -4.88 -1.56 3.22
N SER A 76 -4.53 -0.56 4.03
CA SER A 76 -5.49 0.21 4.81
C SER A 76 -5.55 1.64 4.31
N VAL A 77 -6.74 2.20 4.15
CA VAL A 77 -6.94 3.62 3.88
C VAL A 77 -7.71 4.23 5.05
N THR A 78 -7.10 5.22 5.69
CA THR A 78 -7.62 5.88 6.89
C THR A 78 -7.48 7.40 6.76
N GLU A 79 -8.32 8.16 7.46
CA GLU A 79 -8.17 9.62 7.51
C GLU A 79 -7.08 10.08 8.48
N LYS A 80 -6.86 9.31 9.55
CA LYS A 80 -5.82 9.52 10.54
C LYS A 80 -4.64 8.59 10.30
N PRO A 81 -3.44 8.94 10.80
CA PRO A 81 -2.27 8.08 10.67
C PRO A 81 -2.52 6.68 11.26
N PHE A 82 -2.34 5.67 10.42
CA PHE A 82 -2.41 4.27 10.82
C PHE A 82 -1.33 3.50 10.07
N THR A 83 -0.80 2.46 10.69
CA THR A 83 0.19 1.56 10.05
C THR A 83 -0.24 0.13 10.27
N VAL A 84 -0.31 -0.60 9.17
CA VAL A 84 -0.61 -2.03 9.14
C VAL A 84 0.43 -2.80 9.97
N THR A 85 0.02 -3.94 10.50
CA THR A 85 0.94 -4.82 11.22
C THR A 85 1.99 -5.34 10.23
N SER A 86 3.26 -5.36 10.66
CA SER A 86 4.36 -5.79 9.78
C SER A 86 4.13 -7.23 9.29
N PRO A 87 4.33 -7.52 7.99
CA PRO A 87 4.13 -8.88 7.44
C PRO A 87 5.13 -9.92 7.94
N ILE A 88 6.14 -9.52 8.73
CA ILE A 88 7.05 -10.46 9.39
C ILE A 88 6.36 -11.24 10.52
N TYR A 89 5.23 -10.75 11.02
CA TYR A 89 4.47 -11.40 12.08
C TYR A 89 3.37 -12.28 11.48
N GLU A 90 3.18 -13.46 12.06
CA GLU A 90 2.08 -14.33 11.72
C GLU A 90 0.73 -13.66 12.02
N GLY A 91 -0.25 -13.85 11.13
CA GLY A 91 -1.59 -13.26 11.27
C GLY A 91 -1.59 -11.73 11.21
N PHE A 92 -0.61 -11.11 10.55
CA PHE A 92 -0.54 -9.65 10.41
C PHE A 92 -1.80 -9.07 9.75
N GLU A 93 -2.47 -9.83 8.88
CA GLU A 93 -3.74 -9.43 8.26
C GLU A 93 -4.83 -9.27 9.33
N ASP A 94 -5.09 -10.33 10.10
CA ASP A 94 -6.11 -10.36 11.15
C ASP A 94 -5.81 -9.35 12.26
N ASN A 95 -4.54 -9.24 12.65
CA ASN A 95 -4.09 -8.28 13.66
C ASN A 95 -4.28 -6.84 13.19
N THR A 96 -4.10 -6.57 11.89
CA THR A 96 -4.37 -5.25 11.31
C THR A 96 -5.86 -4.93 11.34
N MET A 97 -6.71 -5.86 10.92
CA MET A 97 -8.17 -5.68 10.93
C MET A 97 -8.68 -5.41 12.35
N LYS A 98 -8.29 -6.22 13.34
CA LYS A 98 -8.69 -6.04 14.75
C LYS A 98 -8.30 -4.67 15.29
N ARG A 99 -7.11 -4.18 14.95
CA ARG A 99 -6.63 -2.84 15.35
C ARG A 99 -7.43 -1.73 14.67
N LEU A 100 -7.70 -1.86 13.38
CA LEU A 100 -8.52 -0.90 12.62
C LEU A 100 -9.94 -0.83 13.18
N GLU A 101 -10.62 -1.96 13.35
CA GLU A 101 -11.99 -2.02 13.88
C GLU A 101 -12.09 -1.38 15.26
N LYS A 102 -11.13 -1.68 16.15
CA LYS A 102 -11.11 -1.12 17.49
C LYS A 102 -10.96 0.40 17.45
N LEU A 103 -10.01 0.93 16.68
CA LEU A 103 -9.78 2.37 16.56
C LEU A 103 -10.97 3.06 15.88
N ALA A 104 -11.46 2.52 14.78
CA ALA A 104 -12.62 3.03 14.06
C ALA A 104 -13.85 3.13 14.97
N LYS A 105 -14.09 2.13 15.81
CA LYS A 105 -15.20 2.14 16.77
C LYS A 105 -14.99 3.14 17.90
N GLU A 106 -13.78 3.22 18.45
CA GLU A 106 -13.46 4.08 19.60
C GLU A 106 -13.47 5.58 19.23
N PHE A 107 -13.02 5.90 18.01
CA PHE A 107 -12.93 7.28 17.51
C PHE A 107 -14.02 7.65 16.49
N ASN A 108 -14.93 6.73 16.17
CA ASN A 108 -15.98 6.89 15.16
C ASN A 108 -15.41 7.32 13.78
N GLU A 109 -14.41 6.58 13.30
CA GLU A 109 -13.67 6.87 12.07
C GLU A 109 -14.01 5.86 10.95
N GLU A 110 -14.09 6.34 9.70
CA GLU A 110 -14.19 5.47 8.53
C GLU A 110 -12.81 4.92 8.14
N TYR A 111 -12.78 3.67 7.68
CA TYR A 111 -11.60 3.06 7.08
C TYR A 111 -11.98 2.20 5.88
N GLN A 112 -11.00 1.91 5.02
CA GLN A 112 -11.06 0.81 4.06
C GLN A 112 -9.92 -0.16 4.34
N TYR A 113 -10.21 -1.44 4.16
CA TYR A 113 -9.25 -2.51 4.34
C TYR A 113 -9.36 -3.47 3.16
N TYR A 114 -8.24 -3.67 2.47
CA TYR A 114 -8.12 -4.59 1.35
C TYR A 114 -7.03 -5.61 1.69
N VAL A 115 -7.31 -6.87 1.39
CA VAL A 115 -6.38 -7.98 1.58
C VAL A 115 -6.36 -8.84 0.34
N LEU A 116 -5.17 -9.22 -0.10
CA LEU A 116 -5.03 -10.30 -1.08
C LEU A 116 -5.33 -11.61 -0.35
N GLY A 117 -6.49 -12.21 -0.66
CA GLY A 117 -6.94 -13.44 -0.02
C GLY A 117 -5.96 -14.60 -0.22
N ARG A 118 -5.78 -15.43 0.81
CA ARG A 118 -4.93 -16.65 0.76
C ARG A 118 -5.43 -17.67 -0.27
N ASP A 119 -6.67 -17.51 -0.71
CA ASP A 119 -7.42 -18.35 -1.63
C ASP A 119 -6.99 -18.15 -3.10
N GLY A 120 -6.19 -17.13 -3.39
CA GLY A 120 -5.72 -16.80 -4.75
C GLY A 120 -6.80 -16.23 -5.69
N LEU A 121 -8.01 -15.96 -5.17
CA LEU A 121 -9.14 -15.44 -5.94
C LEU A 121 -9.01 -13.95 -6.28
N GLU A 122 -8.32 -13.18 -5.42
CA GLU A 122 -8.01 -11.77 -5.68
C GLU A 122 -6.53 -11.59 -6.03
N THR A 123 -6.25 -10.94 -7.16
CA THR A 123 -4.89 -10.57 -7.55
C THR A 123 -4.53 -9.20 -6.98
N HIS A 124 -3.24 -8.89 -6.89
CA HIS A 124 -2.81 -7.54 -6.49
C HIS A 124 -3.27 -6.47 -7.49
N GLU A 125 -3.50 -6.81 -8.76
CA GLU A 125 -4.18 -5.92 -9.72
C GLU A 125 -5.62 -5.62 -9.31
N HIS A 126 -6.34 -6.60 -8.75
CA HIS A 126 -7.72 -6.39 -8.29
C HIS A 126 -7.75 -5.43 -7.10
N VAL A 127 -6.92 -5.70 -6.08
CA VAL A 127 -6.79 -4.84 -4.89
C VAL A 127 -6.42 -3.40 -5.27
N THR A 128 -5.43 -3.23 -6.16
CA THR A 128 -5.01 -1.89 -6.60
C THR A 128 -6.08 -1.19 -7.44
N SER A 129 -6.87 -1.93 -8.22
CA SER A 129 -8.01 -1.39 -8.97
C SER A 129 -9.13 -0.91 -8.05
N GLN A 130 -9.49 -1.71 -7.04
CA GLN A 130 -10.47 -1.32 -6.01
C GLN A 130 -10.03 -0.07 -5.25
N LEU A 131 -8.76 -0.01 -4.83
CA LEU A 131 -8.17 1.17 -4.18
C LEU A 131 -8.31 2.42 -5.05
N ILE A 132 -7.95 2.34 -6.34
CA ILE A 132 -8.05 3.48 -7.26
C ILE A 132 -9.52 3.93 -7.43
N GLN A 133 -10.45 2.99 -7.54
CA GLN A 133 -11.88 3.30 -7.65
C GLN A 133 -12.40 3.99 -6.39
N TYR A 134 -12.03 3.50 -5.20
CA TYR A 134 -12.39 4.13 -3.93
C TYR A 134 -11.83 5.55 -3.80
N LEU A 135 -10.56 5.75 -4.11
CA LEU A 135 -9.94 7.08 -4.01
C LEU A 135 -10.57 8.09 -5.00
N LYS A 136 -10.99 7.62 -6.18
CA LYS A 136 -11.76 8.44 -7.13
C LYS A 136 -13.16 8.77 -6.61
N SER A 137 -13.87 7.81 -6.02
CA SER A 137 -15.23 8.04 -5.50
C SER A 137 -15.23 9.03 -4.33
N LYS A 138 -14.16 9.06 -3.53
CA LYS A 138 -13.94 10.05 -2.47
C LYS A 138 -13.33 11.38 -2.97
N ASN A 139 -13.15 11.57 -4.28
CA ASN A 139 -12.57 12.77 -4.90
C ASN A 139 -11.16 13.14 -4.36
N ILE A 140 -10.38 12.13 -3.94
CA ILE A 140 -9.01 12.29 -3.41
C ILE A 140 -7.98 12.39 -4.55
N ILE A 141 -8.23 11.65 -5.65
CA ILE A 141 -7.32 11.53 -6.81
C ILE A 141 -8.01 11.81 -8.14
#